data_AF-A0A2S2NY47-F1
#
_entry.id   AF-A0A2S2NY47-F1
#
_cell.length_a   1.000
_cell.length_b   1.000
_cell.length_c   1.000
_cell.angle_alpha   90.00
_cell.angle_beta   90.00
_cell.angle_gamma   90.00
#
_symmetry.space_group_name_H-M   'P 1'
#
loop_
_entity.id
_entity.type
_entity.pdbx_description
1 polymer ?
#
loop_
_entity_poly.entity_id
_entity_poly.type
_entity_poly.pdbx_seq_one_letter_code
_entity_poly.pdbx_strand_id
1 'polypeptide(L)'
;MSSNSPSWITTRSTVAGNITSVMSTKSSKSASSSTGLLTLDVFNSTMAEHQKTQKETLDQCKRLCESQNAQFSELNECIGRLSLQVVDLKSENEKLHKIISSLSKRVQDLESASSSCRTSSADTIPSILQEIADRERCSRNVIISGAKESSSSVLEDRVSNDVLKITEA
;
A
#
# COMPACT_ATOMS: atom_id res chain seq x y z
N MET A 1 14.85 -10.20 -13.49
CA MET A 1 15.16 -8.95 -12.75
C MET A 1 15.16 -9.31 -11.27
N SER A 2 16.35 -9.39 -10.68
CA SER A 2 16.61 -10.01 -9.38
C SER A 2 16.23 -9.14 -8.19
N SER A 3 15.53 -9.77 -7.26
CA SER A 3 15.53 -9.61 -5.79
C SER A 3 16.26 -8.41 -5.16
N ASN A 4 15.48 -7.49 -4.60
CA ASN A 4 15.93 -6.55 -3.55
C ASN A 4 15.68 -7.17 -2.18
N SER A 5 16.76 -7.50 -1.47
CA SER A 5 16.75 -7.87 -0.05
C SER A 5 16.90 -6.60 0.81
N PRO A 6 16.13 -6.41 1.90
CA PRO A 6 16.35 -5.31 2.83
C PRO A 6 17.57 -5.59 3.72
N SER A 7 18.53 -4.66 3.74
CA SER A 7 19.68 -4.66 4.64
C SER A 7 19.23 -4.35 6.07
N TRP A 8 19.58 -5.22 7.02
CA TRP A 8 19.33 -4.99 8.44
C TRP A 8 20.45 -4.10 8.99
N ILE A 9 20.11 -2.87 9.35
CA ILE A 9 21.01 -1.94 10.03
C ILE A 9 21.30 -2.49 11.43
N THR A 10 22.54 -2.95 11.62
CA THR A 10 23.07 -3.32 12.93
C THR A 10 23.52 -2.05 13.65
N THR A 11 22.68 -1.50 14.53
CA THR A 11 23.11 -0.48 15.49
C THR A 11 23.83 -1.15 16.65
N ARG A 12 25.16 -1.12 16.65
CA ARG A 12 25.98 -1.40 17.83
C ARG A 12 25.68 -0.36 18.90
N SER A 13 24.94 -0.76 19.94
CA SER A 13 24.85 -0.01 21.19
C SER A 13 26.13 -0.24 22.00
N THR A 14 27.05 0.72 21.93
CA THR A 14 28.22 0.77 22.82
C THR A 14 27.74 1.22 24.19
N VAL A 15 27.42 0.28 25.07
CA VAL A 15 27.26 0.57 26.50
C VAL A 15 28.65 0.84 27.07
N ALA A 16 28.96 2.13 27.25
CA ALA A 16 30.13 2.59 27.98
C ALA A 16 30.01 2.17 29.44
N GLY A 17 30.60 1.02 29.78
CA GLY A 17 30.82 0.61 31.16
C GLY A 17 31.90 1.50 31.78
N ASN A 18 31.50 2.56 32.48
CA ASN A 18 32.38 3.29 33.38
C ASN A 18 32.71 2.39 34.58
N ILE A 19 33.81 1.63 34.50
CA ILE A 19 34.45 1.05 35.67
C ILE A 19 35.40 2.11 36.21
N THR A 20 34.91 2.94 37.14
CA THR A 20 35.76 3.80 37.96
C THR A 20 36.54 2.94 38.94
N SER A 21 37.72 2.47 38.52
CA SER A 21 38.75 1.95 39.42
C SER A 21 39.33 3.11 40.22
N VAL A 22 38.93 3.24 41.48
CA VAL A 22 39.53 4.21 42.42
C VAL A 22 40.53 3.46 43.31
N MET A 23 41.69 3.11 42.76
CA MET A 23 42.85 2.78 43.59
C MET A 23 43.56 4.07 43.98
N SER A 24 43.24 4.59 45.17
CA SER A 24 44.08 5.57 45.85
C SER A 24 45.07 4.85 46.74
N THR A 25 46.28 4.57 46.25
CA THR A 25 47.39 4.14 47.11
C THR A 25 48.26 5.35 47.46
N LYS A 26 48.08 5.85 48.67
CA LYS A 26 48.93 6.89 49.28
C LYS A 26 50.30 6.29 49.60
N SER A 27 51.35 6.93 49.08
CA SER A 27 52.75 6.67 49.38
C SER A 27 53.07 6.84 50.88
N SER A 28 53.86 5.94 51.44
CA SER A 28 54.78 6.27 52.53
C SER A 28 55.99 5.33 52.54
N LYS A 29 57.15 5.92 52.77
CA LYS A 29 58.48 5.32 52.73
C LYS A 29 59.00 5.29 54.17
N SER A 30 59.20 4.11 54.76
CA SER A 30 60.16 3.90 55.86
C SER A 30 60.38 2.42 56.11
N ALA A 31 61.65 2.04 56.22
CA ALA A 31 62.08 0.71 56.61
C ALA A 31 61.86 0.51 58.11
N SER A 32 61.21 -0.58 58.51
CA SER A 32 61.55 -1.34 59.71
C SER A 32 60.92 -2.73 59.63
N SER A 33 61.78 -3.74 59.76
CA SER A 33 61.40 -5.13 59.92
C SER A 33 60.79 -5.32 61.30
N SER A 34 59.47 -5.42 61.38
CA SER A 34 58.79 -6.06 62.50
C SER A 34 57.61 -6.84 61.94
N THR A 35 57.53 -8.12 62.26
CA THR A 35 56.36 -8.98 62.06
C THR A 35 55.21 -8.38 62.85
N GLY A 36 54.48 -7.46 62.21
CA GLY A 36 53.31 -6.78 62.77
C GLY A 36 52.19 -7.79 62.95
N LEU A 37 52.13 -8.37 64.14
CA LEU A 37 50.99 -9.12 64.63
C LEU A 37 49.79 -8.15 64.62
N LEU A 38 48.86 -8.32 63.67
CA LEU A 38 47.66 -7.50 63.59
C LEU A 38 46.93 -7.61 64.93
N THR A 39 46.70 -6.47 65.58
CA THR A 39 45.89 -6.41 66.79
C THR A 39 44.52 -7.01 66.48
N LEU A 40 43.99 -7.85 67.37
CA LEU A 40 42.73 -8.57 67.20
C LEU A 40 41.57 -7.64 66.75
N ASP A 41 41.58 -6.39 67.21
CA ASP A 41 40.60 -5.36 66.86
C ASP A 41 40.65 -4.94 65.38
N VAL A 42 41.85 -4.86 64.79
CA VAL A 42 42.04 -4.51 63.37
C VAL A 42 41.51 -5.65 62.49
N PHE A 43 41.77 -6.89 62.89
CA PHE A 43 41.25 -8.07 62.21
C PHE A 43 39.72 -8.14 62.27
N ASN A 44 39.13 -7.96 63.46
CA ASN A 44 37.68 -7.96 63.65
C ASN A 44 36.98 -6.84 62.87
N SER A 45 37.56 -5.63 62.86
CA SER A 45 37.06 -4.50 62.08
C SER A 45 37.12 -4.76 60.57
N THR A 46 38.23 -5.33 60.08
CA THR A 46 38.38 -5.69 58.66
C THR A 46 37.39 -6.76 58.23
N MET A 47 37.16 -7.77 59.08
CA MET A 47 36.17 -8.82 58.82
C MET A 47 34.74 -8.28 58.78
N ALA A 48 34.38 -7.36 59.68
CA ALA A 48 33.07 -6.71 59.69
C ALA A 48 32.84 -5.86 58.44
N GLU A 49 33.83 -5.06 58.02
CA GLU A 49 33.74 -4.29 56.78
C GLU A 49 33.65 -5.22 55.55
N HIS A 50 34.40 -6.32 55.52
CA HIS A 50 34.30 -7.29 54.43
C HIS A 50 32.90 -7.91 54.33
N GLN A 51 32.31 -8.32 55.46
CA GLN A 51 30.95 -8.85 55.51
C GLN A 51 29.92 -7.81 55.05
N LYS A 52 30.11 -6.55 55.46
CA LYS A 52 29.26 -5.43 55.04
C LYS A 52 29.35 -5.21 53.54
N THR A 53 30.56 -5.13 52.96
CA THR A 53 30.76 -4.98 51.52
C THR A 53 30.16 -6.15 50.73
N GLN A 54 30.32 -7.39 51.20
CA GLN A 54 29.69 -8.56 50.57
C GLN A 54 28.17 -8.45 50.55
N LYS A 55 27.56 -8.04 51.68
CA LYS A 55 26.11 -7.84 51.78
C LYS A 55 25.62 -6.74 50.84
N GLU A 56 26.29 -5.58 50.83
CA GLU A 56 25.96 -4.46 49.95
C GLU A 56 26.06 -4.84 48.47
N THR A 57 27.09 -5.59 48.09
CA THR A 57 27.29 -6.09 46.73
C THR A 57 26.17 -7.06 46.34
N LEU A 58 25.81 -7.99 47.22
CA LEU A 58 24.72 -8.93 46.97
C LEU A 58 23.38 -8.21 46.80
N ASP A 59 23.09 -7.21 47.65
CA ASP A 59 21.87 -6.43 47.56
C ASP A 59 21.84 -5.56 46.30
N GLN A 60 22.99 -5.04 45.85
CA GLN A 60 23.10 -4.35 44.57
C GLN A 60 22.85 -5.30 43.39
N CYS A 61 23.43 -6.49 43.41
CA CYS A 61 23.19 -7.51 42.39
C CYS A 61 21.70 -7.88 42.30
N LYS A 62 21.03 -8.08 43.43
CA LYS A 62 19.58 -8.35 43.47
C LYS A 62 18.76 -7.25 42.81
N ARG A 63 19.01 -5.99 43.19
CA ARG A 63 18.31 -4.83 42.58
C ARG A 63 18.54 -4.74 41.07
N LEU A 64 19.76 -5.02 40.61
CA LEU A 64 20.07 -5.04 39.18
C LEU A 64 19.31 -6.16 38.45
N CYS A 65 19.28 -7.37 39.02
CA CYS A 65 18.53 -8.48 38.44
C CYS A 65 17.03 -8.20 38.39
N GLU A 66 16.45 -7.63 39.45
CA GLU A 66 15.03 -7.22 39.49
C GLU A 66 14.71 -6.16 38.44
N SER A 67 15.55 -5.13 38.33
CA SER A 67 15.42 -4.08 37.32
C SER A 67 15.50 -4.62 35.89
N GLN A 68 16.47 -5.51 35.63
CA GLN A 68 16.60 -6.16 34.33
C GLN A 68 15.38 -7.03 34.00
N ASN A 69 14.88 -7.82 34.96
CA ASN A 69 13.68 -8.62 34.75
C ASN A 69 12.45 -7.77 34.44
N ALA A 70 12.30 -6.61 35.10
CA ALA A 70 11.23 -5.66 34.81
C ALA A 70 11.35 -5.13 33.37
N GLN A 71 12.54 -4.71 32.96
CA GLN A 71 12.79 -4.24 31.59
C GLN A 71 12.53 -5.32 30.53
N PHE A 72 12.94 -6.57 30.78
CA PHE A 72 12.66 -7.68 29.87
C PHE A 72 11.16 -7.97 29.75
N SER A 73 10.43 -7.86 30.86
CA SER A 73 8.97 -8.06 30.88
C SER A 73 8.26 -6.98 30.07
N GLU A 74 8.64 -5.71 30.26
CA GLU A 74 8.11 -4.58 29.49
C GLU A 74 8.44 -4.69 27.99
N LEU A 75 9.68 -5.08 27.66
CA LEU A 75 10.09 -5.29 26.28
C LEU A 75 9.26 -6.41 25.63
N ASN A 76 9.04 -7.52 26.34
CA ASN A 76 8.24 -8.63 25.84
C ASN A 76 6.77 -8.22 25.61
N GLU A 77 6.20 -7.40 26.50
CA GLU A 77 4.87 -6.83 26.31
C GLU A 77 4.81 -5.90 25.10
N CYS A 78 5.82 -5.04 24.92
CA CYS A 78 5.93 -4.17 23.74
C CYS A 78 6.02 -4.98 22.45
N ILE A 79 6.82 -6.03 22.42
CA ILE A 79 6.93 -6.95 21.28
C ILE A 79 5.59 -7.62 21.00
N GLY A 80 4.87 -8.06 22.03
CA GLY A 80 3.54 -8.64 21.90
C GLY A 80 2.55 -7.67 21.26
N ARG A 81 2.51 -6.42 21.74
CA ARG A 81 1.65 -5.36 21.16
C ARG A 81 2.02 -5.04 19.71
N LEU A 82 3.31 -4.91 19.39
CA LEU A 82 3.77 -4.68 18.02
C LEU A 82 3.40 -5.86 17.10
N SER A 83 3.53 -7.09 17.59
CA SER A 83 3.14 -8.29 16.84
C SER A 83 1.66 -8.27 16.48
N LEU A 84 0.79 -7.93 17.44
CA LEU A 84 -0.65 -7.77 17.19
C LEU A 84 -0.94 -6.66 16.16
N GLN A 85 -0.31 -5.50 16.31
CA GLN A 85 -0.46 -4.39 15.35
C GLN A 85 -0.04 -4.80 13.92
N VAL A 86 1.02 -5.59 13.77
CA VAL A 86 1.46 -6.10 12.46
C VAL A 86 0.42 -7.06 11.86
N VAL A 87 -0.20 -7.92 12.68
CA VAL A 87 -1.28 -8.81 12.23
C VAL A 87 -2.49 -8.00 11.77
N ASP A 88 -2.91 -7.01 12.56
CA ASP A 88 -4.04 -6.15 12.23
C ASP A 88 -3.80 -5.39 10.93
N LEU A 89 -2.62 -4.77 10.78
CA LEU A 89 -2.23 -4.06 9.56
C LEU A 89 -2.19 -4.96 8.33
N LYS A 90 -1.70 -6.20 8.47
CA LYS A 90 -1.73 -7.19 7.37
C LYS A 90 -3.16 -7.51 6.97
N SER A 91 -4.03 -7.74 7.95
CA SER A 91 -5.45 -8.05 7.68
C SER A 91 -6.15 -6.90 6.96
N GLU A 92 -5.86 -5.65 7.34
CA GLU A 92 -6.45 -4.46 6.71
C GLU A 92 -5.92 -4.27 5.29
N ASN A 93 -4.62 -4.50 5.08
CA ASN A 93 -4.01 -4.44 3.75
C ASN A 93 -4.63 -5.48 2.80
N GLU A 94 -4.86 -6.71 3.27
CA GLU A 94 -5.57 -7.73 2.47
C GLU A 94 -7.00 -7.31 2.12
N LYS A 95 -7.74 -6.68 3.04
CA LYS A 95 -9.09 -6.14 2.75
C LYS A 95 -9.03 -5.06 1.68
N LEU A 96 -8.09 -4.11 1.82
CA LEU A 96 -7.90 -3.03 0.85
C LEU A 96 -7.53 -3.56 -0.54
N HIS A 97 -6.65 -4.56 -0.62
CA HIS A 97 -6.33 -5.23 -1.88
C HIS A 97 -7.57 -5.84 -2.55
N LYS A 98 -8.43 -6.54 -1.79
CA LYS A 98 -9.69 -7.09 -2.33
C LYS A 98 -10.62 -6.01 -2.87
N ILE A 99 -10.75 -4.89 -2.14
CA ILE A 99 -11.57 -3.74 -2.56
C ILE A 99 -11.02 -3.15 -3.86
N ILE A 100 -9.70 -2.93 -3.95
CA ILE A 100 -9.04 -2.38 -5.14
C ILE A 100 -9.26 -3.31 -6.35
N SER A 101 -9.05 -4.62 -6.19
CA SER A 101 -9.29 -5.58 -7.27
C SER A 101 -10.75 -5.59 -7.73
N SER A 102 -11.71 -5.54 -6.80
CA SER A 102 -13.13 -5.45 -7.12
C SER A 102 -13.48 -4.16 -7.86
N LEU A 103 -12.93 -3.03 -7.43
CA LEU A 103 -13.18 -1.73 -8.06
C LEU A 103 -12.56 -1.68 -9.46
N SER A 104 -11.34 -2.17 -9.62
CA SER A 104 -10.64 -2.26 -10.90
C SER A 104 -11.43 -3.10 -11.91
N LYS A 105 -11.96 -4.26 -11.49
CA LYS A 105 -12.84 -5.06 -12.33
C LYS A 105 -14.08 -4.28 -12.76
N ARG A 106 -14.74 -3.59 -11.82
CA ARG A 106 -15.95 -2.81 -12.12
C ARG A 106 -15.68 -1.65 -13.08
N VAL A 107 -14.52 -1.00 -12.96
CA VAL A 107 -14.08 0.04 -13.90
C VAL A 107 -13.91 -0.57 -15.29
N GLN A 108 -13.21 -1.70 -15.40
CA GLN A 108 -13.01 -2.39 -16.67
C GLN A 108 -14.35 -2.80 -17.32
N ASP A 109 -15.29 -3.32 -16.54
CA ASP A 109 -16.62 -3.70 -17.02
C ASP A 109 -17.37 -2.48 -17.57
N LEU A 110 -17.32 -1.34 -16.87
CA LEU A 110 -17.96 -0.09 -17.31
C LEU A 110 -17.31 0.50 -18.56
N GLU A 111 -15.98 0.51 -18.64
CA GLU A 111 -15.24 0.96 -19.83
C GLU A 111 -15.59 0.09 -21.05
N SER A 112 -15.67 -1.23 -20.86
CA SER A 112 -16.06 -2.19 -21.90
C SER A 112 -17.52 -2.00 -22.34
N ALA A 113 -18.44 -1.80 -21.39
CA ALA A 113 -19.84 -1.51 -21.72
C ALA A 113 -20.00 -0.17 -22.47
N SER A 114 -19.27 0.86 -22.07
CA SER A 114 -19.32 2.18 -22.71
C SER A 114 -18.83 2.15 -24.16
N SER A 115 -17.77 1.38 -24.43
CA SER A 115 -17.22 1.21 -25.79
C SER A 115 -18.19 0.43 -26.69
N SER A 116 -18.84 -0.62 -26.17
CA SER A 116 -19.85 -1.40 -26.91
C SER A 116 -21.13 -0.60 -27.21
N CYS A 117 -21.57 0.26 -26.30
CA CYS A 117 -22.73 1.13 -26.50
C CYS A 117 -22.45 2.25 -27.53
N ARG A 118 -21.23 2.82 -27.51
CA ARG A 118 -20.82 3.85 -28.48
C ARG A 118 -20.83 3.35 -29.92
N THR A 119 -20.32 2.14 -30.19
CA THR A 119 -20.23 1.65 -31.57
C THR A 119 -21.56 1.16 -32.15
N SER A 120 -22.50 0.71 -31.31
CA SER A 120 -23.78 0.14 -31.77
C SER A 120 -24.92 1.16 -31.87
N SER A 121 -24.90 2.22 -31.06
CA SER A 121 -25.96 3.24 -31.06
C SER A 121 -25.56 4.53 -31.76
N ALA A 122 -24.28 4.95 -31.67
CA ALA A 122 -23.90 6.28 -32.12
C ALA A 122 -23.89 6.42 -33.66
N ASP A 123 -23.63 5.34 -34.39
CA ASP A 123 -23.58 5.38 -35.86
C ASP A 123 -24.91 4.94 -36.49
N THR A 124 -25.65 4.06 -35.82
CA THR A 124 -26.88 3.47 -36.35
C THR A 124 -28.06 4.45 -36.30
N ILE A 125 -28.19 5.23 -35.22
CA ILE A 125 -29.29 6.20 -35.07
C ILE A 125 -29.20 7.31 -36.13
N PRO A 126 -28.05 8.00 -36.33
CA PRO A 126 -27.92 8.99 -37.39
C PRO A 126 -28.14 8.40 -38.79
N SER A 127 -27.65 7.18 -39.04
CA SER A 127 -27.87 6.50 -40.33
C SER A 127 -29.35 6.24 -40.60
N ILE A 128 -30.10 5.76 -39.60
CA ILE A 128 -31.55 5.52 -39.74
C ILE A 128 -32.30 6.84 -39.94
N LEU A 129 -31.95 7.89 -39.19
CA LEU A 129 -32.57 9.21 -39.34
C LEU A 129 -32.29 9.81 -40.73
N GLN A 130 -31.07 9.67 -41.24
CA GLN A 130 -30.70 10.10 -42.58
C GLN A 130 -31.50 9.34 -43.65
N GLU A 131 -31.59 8.01 -43.53
CA GLU A 131 -32.38 7.20 -44.46
C GLU A 131 -33.88 7.60 -44.45
N ILE A 132 -34.46 7.85 -43.28
CA ILE A 132 -35.85 8.30 -43.16
C ILE A 132 -36.02 9.64 -43.86
N ALA A 133 -35.11 10.60 -43.62
CA ALA A 133 -35.15 11.90 -44.28
C ALA A 133 -35.05 11.79 -45.81
N ASP A 134 -34.21 10.90 -46.32
CA ASP A 134 -34.05 10.66 -47.76
C ASP A 134 -35.30 9.99 -48.37
N ARG A 135 -35.93 9.06 -47.65
CA ARG A 135 -37.20 8.45 -48.05
C ARG A 135 -38.34 9.47 -48.06
N GLU A 136 -38.42 10.35 -47.06
CA GLU A 136 -39.42 11.41 -47.02
C GLU A 136 -39.25 12.41 -48.18
N ARG A 137 -38.00 12.79 -48.49
CA ARG A 137 -37.67 13.70 -49.59
C ARG A 137 -38.10 13.15 -50.95
N CYS A 138 -38.05 11.85 -51.13
CA CYS A 138 -38.43 11.16 -52.36
C CYS A 138 -39.80 10.46 -52.27
N SER A 139 -40.58 10.70 -51.22
CA SER A 139 -41.83 9.97 -50.93
C SER A 139 -42.91 10.09 -52.02
N ARG A 140 -42.82 11.12 -52.88
CA ARG A 140 -43.73 11.36 -54.01
C ARG A 140 -43.09 11.08 -55.37
N ASN A 141 -41.82 10.65 -55.39
CA ASN A 141 -41.15 10.31 -56.64
C ASN A 141 -41.63 8.93 -57.10
N VAL A 142 -42.14 8.86 -58.32
CA VAL A 142 -42.54 7.61 -58.96
C VAL A 142 -41.63 7.40 -60.17
N ILE A 143 -40.98 6.24 -60.23
CA ILE A 143 -40.17 5.85 -61.38
C ILE A 143 -41.02 4.93 -62.25
N ILE A 144 -41.34 5.37 -63.46
CA ILE A 144 -42.12 4.60 -64.43
C ILE A 144 -41.15 4.03 -65.46
N SER A 145 -40.91 2.73 -65.39
CA SER A 145 -40.07 2.00 -66.35
C SER A 145 -40.91 1.36 -67.45
N GLY A 146 -40.39 1.34 -68.69
CA GLY A 146 -41.04 0.65 -69.81
C GLY A 146 -42.15 1.44 -70.51
N ALA A 147 -42.43 2.68 -70.08
CA ALA A 147 -43.30 3.58 -70.82
C ALA A 147 -42.66 3.94 -72.18
N LYS A 148 -43.36 3.67 -73.28
CA LYS A 148 -42.89 4.04 -74.62
C LYS A 148 -42.88 5.56 -74.75
N GLU A 149 -41.75 6.14 -75.13
CA GLU A 149 -41.60 7.58 -75.34
C GLU A 149 -42.63 8.11 -76.35
N SER A 150 -43.06 9.35 -76.12
CA SER A 150 -44.00 10.03 -77.00
C SER A 150 -43.35 10.33 -78.36
N SER A 151 -44.02 9.99 -79.46
CA SER A 151 -43.52 10.21 -80.82
C SER A 151 -43.88 11.59 -81.41
N SER A 152 -44.55 12.46 -80.63
CA SER A 152 -44.88 13.82 -81.05
C SER A 152 -43.69 14.77 -80.89
N SER A 153 -43.53 15.70 -81.83
CA SER A 153 -42.55 16.79 -81.74
C SER A 153 -43.10 18.05 -81.06
N VAL A 154 -44.42 18.10 -80.83
CA VAL A 154 -45.13 19.22 -80.18
C VAL A 154 -45.19 18.99 -78.67
N LEU A 155 -44.81 20.00 -77.88
CA LEU A 155 -44.60 19.85 -76.43
C LEU A 155 -45.90 19.54 -75.67
N GLU A 156 -46.99 20.20 -76.03
CA GLU A 156 -48.30 20.03 -75.40
C GLU A 156 -48.87 18.62 -75.62
N ASP A 157 -48.70 18.08 -76.83
CA ASP A 157 -49.11 16.71 -77.18
C ASP A 157 -48.24 15.66 -76.48
N ARG A 158 -46.96 15.95 -76.29
CA ARG A 158 -46.05 15.09 -75.51
C ARG A 158 -46.52 15.00 -74.05
N VAL A 159 -46.76 16.15 -73.42
CA VAL A 159 -47.23 16.23 -72.02
C VAL A 159 -48.56 15.51 -71.86
N SER A 160 -49.51 15.72 -72.78
CA SER A 160 -50.83 15.08 -72.71
C SER A 160 -50.74 13.56 -72.84
N ASN A 161 -49.93 13.06 -73.77
CA ASN A 161 -49.69 11.63 -73.94
C ASN A 161 -48.97 11.01 -72.73
N ASP A 162 -48.00 11.71 -72.15
CA ASP A 162 -47.26 11.23 -70.98
C ASP A 162 -48.18 11.18 -69.75
N VAL A 163 -49.01 12.20 -69.51
CA VAL A 163 -50.01 12.21 -68.42
C VAL A 163 -51.03 11.08 -68.56
N LEU A 164 -51.54 10.83 -69.78
CA LEU A 164 -52.45 9.72 -70.06
C LEU A 164 -51.81 8.37 -69.69
N LYS A 165 -50.59 8.11 -70.16
CA LYS A 165 -49.86 6.87 -69.87
C LYS A 165 -49.51 6.72 -68.39
N ILE A 166 -49.20 7.81 -67.70
CA ILE A 166 -48.93 7.82 -66.25
C ILE A 166 -50.20 7.48 -65.46
N THR A 167 -51.38 7.87 -65.94
CA THR A 167 -52.67 7.64 -65.26
C THR A 167 -53.22 6.23 -65.53
N GLU A 168 -52.81 5.58 -66.62
CA GLU A 168 -53.20 4.21 -67.01
C GLU A 168 -52.33 3.10 -66.39
N ALA A 169 -51.19 3.45 -65.77
CA ALA A 169 -50.25 2.53 -65.13
C ALA A 169 -50.54 2.34 -63.63
#